data_AF-A0A7K4DUT8-F1
#
_entry.id   AF-A0A7K4DUT8-F1
#
_cell.length_a   1.000
_cell.length_b   1.000
_cell.length_c   1.000
_cell.angle_alpha   90.00
_cell.angle_beta   90.00
_cell.angle_gamma   90.00
#
_symmetry.space_group_name_H-M   'P 1'
#
loop_
_entity.id
_entity.type
_entity.pdbx_description
1 polymer ?
#
loop_
_entity_poly.entity_id
_entity_poly.type
_entity_poly.pdbx_seq_one_letter_code
_entity_poly.pdbx_strand_id
1 'polypeptide(L)'
;MAELSLEDIEFIKILANSDVSVLEEGMNNATNNRLDSQIGMILRAYYRENTMKTSTEWTDKFKKAGISEDDGKAAIACARRLGIDIS
;
A
#
# COMPACT_ATOMS: atom_id res chain seq x y z
N MET A 1 12.70 -5.13 -12.23
CA MET A 1 11.43 -5.23 -11.47
C MET A 1 10.56 -4.05 -11.84
N ALA A 2 9.23 -4.24 -11.89
CA ALA A 2 8.29 -3.30 -12.50
C ALA A 2 8.17 -1.96 -11.74
N GLU A 3 7.94 -0.89 -12.49
CA GLU A 3 7.47 0.41 -11.99
C GLU A 3 6.08 0.26 -11.36
N LEU A 4 5.73 1.15 -10.42
CA LEU A 4 4.36 1.22 -9.90
C LEU A 4 3.41 1.57 -11.05
N SER A 5 2.40 0.73 -11.27
CA SER A 5 1.34 1.07 -12.23
C SER A 5 0.47 2.20 -11.68
N LEU A 6 -0.21 2.95 -12.55
CA LEU A 6 -1.15 4.00 -12.12
C LEU A 6 -2.21 3.44 -11.16
N GLU A 7 -2.69 2.23 -11.43
CA GLU A 7 -3.67 1.55 -10.60
C GLU A 7 -3.11 1.21 -9.21
N ASP A 8 -1.84 0.80 -9.10
CA ASP A 8 -1.21 0.57 -7.79
C ASP A 8 -1.08 1.86 -6.99
N ILE A 9 -0.71 2.95 -7.68
CA ILE A 9 -0.58 4.28 -7.06
C ILE A 9 -1.92 4.75 -6.52
N GLU A 10 -2.98 4.64 -7.33
CA GLU A 10 -4.33 5.03 -6.91
C GLU A 10 -4.84 4.16 -5.76
N PHE A 11 -4.61 2.85 -5.81
CA PHE A 11 -5.01 1.95 -4.74
C PHE A 11 -4.34 2.31 -3.41
N ILE A 12 -3.02 2.54 -3.43
CA ILE A 12 -2.28 2.94 -2.22
C ILE A 12 -2.80 4.29 -1.69
N LYS A 13 -3.09 5.26 -2.57
CA LYS A 13 -3.67 6.54 -2.15
C LYS A 13 -5.08 6.40 -1.57
N ILE A 14 -5.90 5.49 -2.11
CA ILE A 14 -7.21 5.16 -1.55
C ILE A 14 -7.02 4.58 -0.14
N LEU A 15 -6.13 3.61 0.05
CA LEU A 15 -5.83 3.03 1.37
C LEU A 15 -5.33 4.08 2.36
N ALA A 16 -4.53 5.05 1.91
CA ALA A 16 -4.00 6.12 2.76
C ALA A 16 -5.07 7.11 3.24
N ASN A 17 -6.13 7.32 2.45
CA ASN A 17 -7.11 8.39 2.67
C ASN A 17 -8.53 7.90 3.03
N SER A 18 -8.76 6.58 3.07
CA SER A 18 -10.09 6.01 3.33
C SER A 18 -10.22 5.45 4.74
N ASP A 19 -11.46 5.46 5.24
CA ASP A 19 -11.81 4.66 6.42
C ASP A 19 -11.93 3.18 6.03
N VAL A 20 -11.48 2.29 6.91
CA VAL A 20 -11.49 0.85 6.66
C VAL A 20 -12.92 0.32 6.46
N SER A 21 -13.90 0.84 7.22
CA SER A 21 -15.27 0.34 7.15
C SER A 21 -15.91 0.67 5.80
N VAL A 22 -15.56 1.82 5.22
CA VAL A 22 -16.02 2.23 3.89
C VAL A 22 -15.43 1.33 2.80
N LEU A 23 -14.17 0.91 2.95
CA LEU A 23 -13.54 -0.01 2.02
C LEU A 23 -14.14 -1.41 2.12
N GLU A 24 -14.37 -1.93 3.32
CA GLU A 24 -14.97 -3.25 3.52
C GLU A 24 -16.36 -3.38 2.87
N GLU A 25 -17.19 -2.33 2.95
CA GLU A 25 -18.50 -2.31 2.30
C GLU A 25 -18.42 -2.22 0.76
N GLY A 26 -17.38 -1.56 0.24
CA GLY A 26 -17.22 -1.32 -1.20
C GLY A 26 -16.38 -2.35 -1.97
N MET A 27 -15.60 -3.19 -1.27
CA MET A 27 -14.67 -4.14 -1.89
C MET A 27 -15.36 -5.44 -2.28
N ASN A 28 -15.17 -5.84 -3.55
CA ASN A 28 -15.56 -7.16 -4.03
C ASN A 28 -14.38 -8.14 -3.97
N ASN A 29 -14.63 -9.43 -4.27
CA ASN A 29 -13.59 -10.47 -4.24
C ASN A 29 -12.39 -10.17 -5.15
N ALA A 30 -12.58 -9.53 -6.29
CA ALA A 30 -11.47 -9.18 -7.19
C ALA A 30 -10.57 -8.11 -6.56
N THR A 31 -11.19 -7.11 -5.93
CA THR A 31 -10.47 -6.04 -5.20
C THR A 31 -9.72 -6.61 -3.99
N ASN A 32 -10.34 -7.52 -3.22
CA ASN A 32 -9.68 -8.21 -2.10
C ASN A 32 -8.48 -9.04 -2.57
N ASN A 33 -8.62 -9.80 -3.65
CA ASN A 33 -7.53 -10.59 -4.20
C ASN A 33 -6.36 -9.70 -4.68
N ARG A 34 -6.66 -8.55 -5.30
CA ARG A 34 -5.62 -7.60 -5.71
C ARG A 34 -4.91 -6.98 -4.50
N LEU A 35 -5.68 -6.62 -3.47
CA LEU A 35 -5.14 -6.06 -2.23
C LEU A 35 -4.14 -7.04 -1.60
N ASP A 36 -4.50 -8.31 -1.47
CA ASP A 36 -3.62 -9.33 -0.86
C ASP A 36 -2.41 -9.67 -1.74
N SER A 37 -2.64 -9.90 -3.04
CA SER A 37 -1.59 -10.37 -3.94
C SER A 37 -0.61 -9.28 -4.37
N GLN A 38 -1.07 -8.12 -4.80
CA GLN A 38 -0.22 -7.09 -5.41
C GLN A 38 0.10 -5.97 -4.43
N ILE A 39 -0.92 -5.35 -3.86
CA ILE A 39 -0.73 -4.20 -2.98
C ILE A 39 -0.06 -4.61 -1.67
N GLY A 40 -0.42 -5.76 -1.11
CA GLY A 40 0.22 -6.34 0.07
C GLY A 40 1.71 -6.58 -0.13
N MET A 41 2.12 -7.12 -1.29
CA MET A 41 3.54 -7.29 -1.63
C MET A 41 4.30 -5.96 -1.69
N ILE A 42 3.70 -4.95 -2.33
CA ILE A 42 4.29 -3.61 -2.45
C ILE A 42 4.46 -2.97 -1.07
N LEU A 43 3.39 -2.96 -0.26
CA LEU A 43 3.40 -2.36 1.08
C LEU A 43 4.35 -3.10 2.03
N ARG A 44 4.48 -4.44 1.92
CA ARG A 44 5.44 -5.23 2.71
C ARG A 44 6.88 -4.89 2.34
N ALA A 45 7.18 -4.75 1.05
CA ALA A 45 8.51 -4.37 0.60
C ALA A 45 8.88 -2.95 1.05
N TYR A 46 7.94 -1.99 0.92
CA TYR A 46 8.09 -0.64 1.43
C TYR A 46 8.27 -0.61 2.95
N TYR A 47 7.46 -1.35 3.71
CA TYR A 47 7.58 -1.46 5.17
C TYR A 47 8.93 -1.99 5.61
N ARG A 48 9.41 -3.07 4.97
CA ARG A 48 10.72 -3.68 5.26
C ARG A 48 11.85 -2.69 5.02
N GLU A 49 11.82 -1.96 3.91
CA GLU A 49 12.84 -0.98 3.55
C GLU A 49 12.90 0.17 4.57
N ASN A 50 11.75 0.71 4.96
CA ASN A 50 11.68 1.77 5.97
C ASN A 50 12.12 1.26 7.35
N THR A 51 11.78 0.02 7.71
CA THR A 51 12.21 -0.60 8.97
C THR A 51 13.73 -0.80 9.01
N MET A 52 14.33 -1.18 7.88
CA MET A 52 15.79 -1.32 7.74
C MET A 52 16.52 0.02 7.59
N LYS A 53 15.80 1.15 7.52
CA LYS A 53 16.33 2.50 7.29
C LYS A 53 17.24 2.59 6.06
N THR A 54 16.96 1.76 5.05
CA THR A 54 17.71 1.78 3.80
C THR A 54 17.17 2.83 2.84
N SER A 55 15.87 3.17 2.93
CA SER A 55 15.19 4.26 2.20
C SER A 55 15.74 4.51 0.79
N THR A 56 15.74 3.45 -0.01
CA THR A 56 16.29 3.45 -1.36
C THR A 56 15.16 3.19 -2.35
N GLU A 57 14.86 1.93 -2.63
CA GLU A 57 14.13 1.55 -3.83
C GLU A 57 12.63 1.90 -3.79
N TRP A 58 11.89 1.38 -2.81
CA TRP A 58 10.45 1.59 -2.67
C TRP A 58 10.13 2.97 -2.15
N THR A 59 10.99 3.53 -1.31
CA THR A 59 10.84 4.90 -0.79
C THR A 59 10.91 5.91 -1.94
N ASP A 60 11.89 5.78 -2.83
CA ASP A 60 12.00 6.65 -3.99
C ASP A 60 10.86 6.44 -4.99
N LYS A 61 10.39 5.20 -5.19
CA LYS A 61 9.24 4.92 -6.06
C LYS A 61 7.95 5.56 -5.52
N PHE A 62 7.68 5.43 -4.23
CA PHE A 62 6.54 6.07 -3.58
C PHE A 62 6.62 7.59 -3.73
N LYS A 63 7.78 8.17 -3.48
CA LYS A 63 8.01 9.61 -3.62
C LYS A 63 7.78 10.10 -5.06
N LYS A 64 8.30 9.38 -6.06
CA LYS A 64 8.08 9.67 -7.48
C LYS A 64 6.59 9.57 -7.88
N ALA A 65 5.85 8.66 -7.26
CA ALA A 65 4.41 8.52 -7.42
C ALA A 65 3.57 9.57 -6.66
N GLY A 66 4.22 10.45 -5.90
CA GLY A 66 3.56 11.43 -5.05
C GLY A 66 2.83 10.80 -3.87
N ILE A 67 3.38 9.72 -3.31
CA ILE A 67 2.96 9.08 -2.07
C ILE A 67 3.98 9.48 -1.00
N SER A 68 3.55 10.25 0.00
CA SER A 68 4.42 10.67 1.10
C SER A 68 4.70 9.50 2.06
N GLU A 69 5.65 9.69 2.98
CA GLU A 69 5.92 8.70 4.02
C GLU A 69 4.70 8.47 4.92
N ASP A 70 3.95 9.54 5.22
CA ASP A 70 2.72 9.45 6.01
C ASP A 70 1.61 8.73 5.26
N ASP A 71 1.47 8.97 3.95
CA ASP A 71 0.54 8.22 3.10
C ASP A 71 0.90 6.72 3.09
N GLY A 72 2.19 6.40 2.96
CA GLY A 72 2.68 5.02 2.98
C GLY A 72 2.39 4.32 4.31
N LYS A 73 2.62 5.01 5.44
CA LYS A 73 2.28 4.50 6.78
C LYS A 73 0.77 4.32 6.98
N ALA A 74 -0.03 5.29 6.52
CA ALA A 74 -1.48 5.23 6.58
C ALA A 74 -2.02 4.06 5.76
N ALA A 75 -1.51 3.86 4.55
CA ALA A 75 -1.87 2.74 3.70
C ALA A 75 -1.52 1.38 4.33
N ILE A 76 -0.34 1.25 4.94
CA ILE A 76 0.04 0.04 5.70
C ILE A 76 -0.94 -0.21 6.86
N ALA A 77 -1.27 0.82 7.63
CA ALA A 77 -2.19 0.71 8.76
C ALA A 77 -3.59 0.29 8.29
N CYS A 78 -4.08 0.87 7.20
CA CYS A 78 -5.34 0.49 6.59
C CYS A 78 -5.33 -0.97 6.10
N ALA A 79 -4.30 -1.37 5.36
CA ALA A 79 -4.15 -2.75 4.88
C ALA A 79 -4.12 -3.77 6.02
N ARG A 80 -3.43 -3.49 7.13
CA ARG A 80 -3.42 -4.34 8.32
C ARG A 80 -4.81 -4.48 8.95
N ARG A 81 -5.60 -3.41 8.99
CA ARG A 81 -6.98 -3.44 9.50
C ARG A 81 -7.91 -4.24 8.59
N LEU A 82 -7.65 -4.25 7.28
CA LEU A 82 -8.30 -5.12 6.29
C LEU A 82 -7.83 -6.59 6.37
N GLY A 83 -6.98 -6.95 7.34
CA GLY A 83 -6.50 -8.31 7.55
C GLY A 83 -5.31 -8.72 6.67
N ILE A 84 -4.69 -7.78 5.95
CA ILE A 84 -3.52 -8.06 5.12
C ILE A 84 -2.26 -8.14 5.99
N ASP A 85 -1.51 -9.22 5.85
CA ASP A 85 -0.27 -9.42 6.59
C ASP A 85 0.87 -8.56 6.03
N ILE A 86 1.12 -7.44 6.70
CA ILE A 86 2.26 -6.55 6.43
C ILE A 86 3.27 -6.72 7.58
N SER A 87 4.01 -7.82 7.57
CA SER A 87 5.08 -8.15 8.52
C SER A 87 6.45 -8.18 7.84
#